data_AF-A0A4U2Z1G5-F1
#
_entry.id   AF-A0A4U2Z1G5-F1
#
_cell.length_a   1.000
_cell.length_b   1.000
_cell.length_c   1.000
_cell.angle_alpha   90.00
_cell.angle_beta   90.00
_cell.angle_gamma   90.00
#
_symmetry.space_group_name_H-M   'P 1'
#
loop_
_entity.id
_entity.type
_entity.pdbx_description
1 polymer ?
#
loop_
_entity_poly.entity_id
_entity_poly.type
_entity_poly.pdbx_seq_one_letter_code
_entity_poly.pdbx_strand_id
1 'polypeptide(L)'
;MNQSSQRILLDEDYVVTMVTTHLFEGVQLIVCEEEGEATLMINDADINLKYTEELASILANLHDYTAEQLLMVLAKVDRLAS
;
A
#
# COMPACT_ATOMS: atom_id res chain seq x y z
N MET A 1 -10.65 4.81 8.07
CA MET A 1 -9.82 3.87 7.30
C MET A 1 -9.69 2.60 8.11
N ASN A 2 -9.78 1.44 7.49
CA ASN A 2 -9.69 0.14 8.16
C ASN A 2 -8.50 -0.64 7.61
N GLN A 3 -7.79 -1.35 8.49
CA GLN A 3 -6.65 -2.18 8.13
C GLN A 3 -6.92 -3.63 8.46
N SER A 4 -6.49 -4.51 7.56
CA SER A 4 -6.42 -5.95 7.78
C SER A 4 -5.02 -6.44 7.44
N SER A 5 -4.54 -7.43 8.19
CA SER A 5 -3.27 -8.09 7.92
C SER A 5 -3.52 -9.57 7.67
N GLN A 6 -2.84 -10.11 6.67
CA GLN A 6 -2.91 -11.51 6.29
C GLN A 6 -1.49 -12.05 6.15
N ARG A 7 -1.24 -13.20 6.77
CA ARG A 7 0.02 -13.93 6.59
C ARG A 7 -0.14 -14.89 5.42
N ILE A 8 0.77 -14.82 4.46
CA ILE A 8 0.77 -15.65 3.26
C ILE A 8 2.04 -16.50 3.26
N LEU A 9 1.86 -17.82 3.16
CA LEU A 9 2.95 -18.76 2.95
C LEU A 9 3.29 -18.76 1.46
N LEU A 10 4.48 -18.27 1.10
CA LEU A 10 4.97 -18.27 -0.28
C LEU A 10 5.75 -19.54 -0.61
N ASP A 11 6.51 -20.07 0.37
CA ASP A 11 7.30 -21.30 0.26
C ASP A 11 7.33 -22.04 1.61
N GLU A 12 7.91 -23.25 1.67
CA GLU A 12 7.86 -24.19 2.81
C GLU A 12 8.23 -23.55 4.16
N ASP A 13 9.15 -22.57 4.18
CA ASP A 13 9.58 -21.83 5.38
C ASP A 13 9.50 -20.29 5.22
N TYR A 14 8.87 -19.79 4.14
CA TYR A 14 8.81 -18.36 3.85
C TYR A 14 7.38 -17.81 3.95
N VAL A 15 7.14 -17.02 4.99
CA VAL A 15 5.86 -16.37 5.26
C VAL A 15 6.04 -14.86 5.21
N VAL A 16 5.23 -14.20 4.38
CA VAL A 16 5.17 -12.74 4.32
C VAL A 16 3.87 -12.24 4.93
N THR A 17 3.88 -10.99 5.39
CA THR A 17 2.70 -10.33 5.92
C THR A 17 2.20 -9.30 4.90
N MET A 18 1.04 -9.56 4.33
CA MET A 18 0.35 -8.58 3.52
C MET A 18 -0.57 -7.73 4.39
N VAL A 19 -0.40 -6.42 4.34
CA VAL A 19 -1.26 -5.45 5.01
C VAL A 19 -2.13 -4.78 3.96
N THR A 20 -3.44 -4.96 4.08
CA THR A 20 -4.43 -4.27 3.25
C THR A 20 -5.03 -3.13 4.03
N THR A 21 -4.90 -1.93 3.48
CA THR A 21 -5.49 -0.72 4.05
C THR A 21 -6.60 -0.21 3.13
N HIS A 22 -7.83 -0.21 3.63
CA HIS A 22 -8.96 0.41 2.94
C HIS A 22 -8.91 1.92 3.18
N LEU A 23 -8.54 2.65 2.12
CA LEU A 23 -8.37 4.10 2.15
C LEU A 23 -9.74 4.79 2.05
N PHE A 24 -10.50 4.47 1.00
CA PHE A 24 -11.85 4.98 0.75
C PHE A 24 -12.59 4.08 -0.25
N GLU A 25 -13.82 4.44 -0.63
CA GLU A 25 -14.63 3.63 -1.54
C GLU A 25 -13.91 3.39 -2.87
N GLY A 26 -13.81 2.11 -3.25
CA GLY A 26 -13.09 1.71 -4.45
C GLY A 26 -11.57 1.83 -4.36
N VAL A 27 -10.95 2.26 -3.25
CA VAL A 27 -9.48 2.39 -3.17
C VAL A 27 -8.88 1.66 -1.98
N GLN A 28 -7.94 0.77 -2.27
CA GLN A 28 -7.25 -0.05 -1.29
C GLN A 28 -5.74 -0.03 -1.57
N LEU A 29 -4.94 0.03 -0.52
CA LEU A 29 -3.49 -0.09 -0.62
C LEU A 29 -3.06 -1.38 0.07
N ILE A 30 -2.42 -2.25 -0.70
CA ILE A 30 -1.90 -3.54 -0.26
C ILE A 30 -0.39 -3.42 -0.19
N VAL A 31 0.21 -3.86 0.91
CA VAL A 31 1.65 -3.70 1.14
C VAL A 31 2.23 -5.02 1.62
N CYS A 32 3.39 -5.38 1.09
CA CYS A 32 4.27 -6.40 1.61
C CYS A 32 5.63 -5.76 1.89
N GLU A 33 5.87 -5.41 3.15
CA GLU A 33 7.09 -4.71 3.56
C GLU A 33 8.33 -5.58 3.36
N GLU A 34 8.22 -6.87 3.65
CA GLU A 34 9.31 -7.85 3.54
C GLU A 34 9.85 -7.95 2.11
N GLU A 35 8.97 -7.85 1.11
CA GLU A 35 9.33 -7.89 -0.32
C GLU A 35 9.65 -6.49 -0.89
N GLY A 36 9.41 -5.41 -0.12
CA GLY A 36 9.54 -4.05 -0.63
C GLY A 36 8.48 -3.71 -1.69
N GLU A 37 7.32 -4.38 -1.65
CA GLU A 37 6.26 -4.27 -2.65
C GLU A 37 5.00 -3.62 -2.07
N ALA A 38 4.33 -2.85 -2.92
CA ALA A 38 3.02 -2.31 -2.62
C ALA A 38 2.15 -2.27 -3.88
N THR A 39 0.85 -2.46 -3.75
CA THR A 39 -0.10 -2.34 -4.84
C THR A 39 -1.25 -1.44 -4.42
N LEU A 40 -1.48 -0.38 -5.19
CA LEU A 40 -2.64 0.48 -5.05
C LEU A 40 -3.74 -0.02 -5.99
N MET A 41 -4.82 -0.51 -5.41
CA MET A 41 -6.04 -0.91 -6.10
C MET A 41 -6.99 0.28 -6.18
N ILE A 42 -7.39 0.67 -7.39
CA ILE A 42 -8.41 1.68 -7.66
C ILE A 42 -9.50 1.04 -8.53
N ASN A 43 -10.63 0.71 -7.91
CA ASN A 43 -11.70 -0.13 -8.43
C ASN A 43 -11.13 -1.48 -8.89
N ASP A 44 -11.18 -1.75 -10.20
CA ASP A 44 -10.67 -2.97 -10.82
C ASP A 44 -9.28 -2.79 -11.45
N ALA A 45 -8.64 -1.63 -11.26
CA ALA A 45 -7.29 -1.36 -11.75
C ALA A 45 -6.26 -1.45 -10.62
N ASP A 46 -5.14 -2.12 -10.90
CA ASP A 46 -3.99 -2.22 -10.01
C ASP A 46 -2.83 -1.34 -10.49
N ILE A 47 -2.15 -0.72 -9.54
CA ILE A 47 -0.91 0.04 -9.76
C ILE A 47 0.13 -0.53 -8.82
N ASN A 48 1.18 -1.13 -9.38
CA ASN A 48 2.30 -1.63 -8.60
C ASN A 48 3.24 -0.48 -8.22
N LEU A 49 3.53 -0.40 -6.94
CA LEU A 49 4.37 0.58 -6.29
C LEU A 49 5.52 -0.13 -5.59
N LYS A 50 6.59 0.60 -5.32
CA LYS A 50 7.63 0.14 -4.39
C LYS A 50 7.27 0.57 -2.97
N TYR A 51 7.43 -0.33 -2.02
CA TYR A 51 7.38 0.03 -0.62
C TYR A 51 8.68 0.72 -0.21
N THR A 52 8.60 2.05 -0.07
CA THR A 52 9.72 2.91 0.33
C THR A 52 9.50 3.45 1.74
N GLU A 53 10.55 3.99 2.36
CA GLU A 53 10.42 4.69 3.66
C GLU A 53 9.41 5.85 3.58
N GLU A 54 9.31 6.51 2.43
CA GLU A 54 8.31 7.56 2.20
C GLU A 54 6.90 6.98 2.25
N LEU A 55 6.65 5.86 1.56
CA LEU A 55 5.35 5.18 1.58
C LEU A 55 5.01 4.65 2.99
N ALA A 56 5.99 4.09 3.70
CA ALA A 56 5.84 3.67 5.09
C ALA A 56 5.42 4.83 6.00
N SER A 57 6.04 5.99 5.84
CA SER A 57 5.72 7.22 6.60
C SER A 57 4.30 7.72 6.30
N ILE A 58 3.87 7.70 5.03
CA ILE A 58 2.51 8.06 4.63
C ILE A 58 1.49 7.12 5.28
N LEU A 59 1.76 5.81 5.26
CA LEU A 59 0.90 4.79 5.84
C LEU A 59 0.74 4.94 7.35
N ALA A 60 1.82 5.29 8.06
CA ALA A 60 1.78 5.54 9.50
C ALA A 60 0.91 6.77 9.87
N ASN A 61 0.79 7.74 8.97
CA ASN A 61 0.11 9.02 9.20
C ASN A 61 -1.16 9.18 8.33
N LEU A 62 -1.78 8.10 7.89
CA LEU A 62 -2.96 8.13 6.99
C LEU A 62 -4.11 9.01 7.47
N HIS A 63 -4.27 9.14 8.78
CA HIS A 63 -5.30 9.96 9.40
C HIS A 63 -5.10 11.47 9.17
N ASP A 64 -3.89 11.89 8.80
CA ASP A 64 -3.54 13.29 8.52
C ASP A 64 -3.87 13.71 7.08
N TYR A 65 -4.27 12.76 6.21
CA TYR A 65 -4.52 13.01 4.79
C TYR A 65 -6.00 12.91 4.43
N THR A 66 -6.49 13.84 3.60
CA THR A 66 -7.75 13.60 2.87
C THR A 66 -7.54 12.59 1.74
N ALA A 67 -8.62 12.01 1.22
CA ALA A 67 -8.55 11.07 0.10
C ALA A 67 -7.84 11.66 -1.13
N GLU A 68 -8.13 12.93 -1.47
CA GLU A 68 -7.49 13.62 -2.60
C GLU A 68 -5.99 13.85 -2.36
N GLN A 69 -5.63 14.27 -1.14
CA GLN A 69 -4.23 14.47 -0.78
C GLN A 69 -3.47 13.16 -0.84
N LEU A 70 -4.07 12.07 -0.36
CA LEU A 70 -3.45 10.77 -0.37
C LEU A 70 -3.22 10.27 -1.81
N LEU A 71 -4.19 10.43 -2.71
CA LEU A 71 -4.03 10.11 -4.13
C LEU A 71 -2.90 10.90 -4.78
N MET A 72 -2.83 12.21 -4.52
CA MET A 72 -1.75 13.05 -5.05
C MET A 72 -0.37 12.63 -4.55
N VAL A 73 -0.28 12.23 -3.28
CA VAL A 73 0.96 11.77 -2.67
C VAL A 73 1.37 10.40 -3.24
N LEU A 74 0.45 9.43 -3.31
CA LEU A 74 0.72 8.11 -3.90
C LEU A 74 1.14 8.21 -5.37
N ALA A 75 0.51 9.10 -6.16
CA ALA A 75 0.89 9.36 -7.55
C ALA A 75 2.30 9.97 -7.70
N LYS A 76 2.85 10.61 -6.66
CA LYS A 76 4.24 11.09 -6.67
C LYS A 76 5.22 9.96 -6.36
N VAL A 77 4.87 9.05 -5.46
CA VAL A 77 5.71 7.89 -5.12
C VAL A 77 5.94 7.01 -6.36
N ASP A 78 4.91 6.77 -7.16
CA ASP A 78 4.99 6.04 -8.44
C ASP A 78 6.03 6.65 -9.41
N ARG A 79 6.01 7.97 -9.56
CA ARG A 79 6.92 8.70 -10.46
C ARG A 79 8.37 8.71 -10.00
N LEU A 80 8.63 8.50 -8.71
CA LEU A 80 9.98 8.44 -8.16
C LEU A 80 10.58 7.03 -8.24
N ALA A 81 9.75 6.01 -8.41
CA ALA A 81 10.17 4.62 -8.55
C ALA A 81 10.56 4.22 -9.99
N SER A 82 10.29 5.11 -10.96
CA SER A 82 10.58 4.97 -12.41
C SER A 82 11.94 5.52 -12.82
#